data_AF-A0A0D3JPJ0-F1
#
_entry.id   AF-A0A0D3JPJ0-F1
#
_cell.length_a   1.000
_cell.length_b   1.000
_cell.length_c   1.000
_cell.angle_alpha   90.00
_cell.angle_beta   90.00
_cell.angle_gamma   90.00
#
_symmetry.space_group_name_H-M   'P 1'
#
loop_
_entity.id
_entity.type
_entity.pdbx_description
1 polymer ?
#
loop_
_entity_poly.entity_id
_entity_poly.type
_entity_poly.pdbx_seq_one_letter_code
_entity_poly.pdbx_strand_id
1 'polypeptide(L)'
;MAALHWLAWARLADFANLVLYVVLHVGMFCQVSHAAAHGRWASSRWVKLLQRSGLWVSPAAHRLHHCELDKNFCIVNGWANPLVDRLFRTLVAHRLPPSMTPAVQREVYIARRAANAVEAPPYHGLVPGYRERLRHRQSSSRSCLARPRAGR
;
A
#
# COMPACT_ATOMS: atom_id res chain seq x y z
N MET A 1 -40.40 -20.50 -21.84
CA MET A 1 -39.98 -20.29 -20.43
C MET A 1 -38.56 -20.80 -20.17
N ALA A 2 -38.24 -22.07 -20.41
CA ALA A 2 -36.90 -22.64 -20.12
C ALA A 2 -35.72 -21.98 -20.88
N ALA A 3 -35.88 -21.66 -22.17
CA ALA A 3 -34.81 -21.01 -22.96
C ALA A 3 -34.49 -19.58 -22.50
N LEU A 4 -35.50 -18.81 -22.09
CA LEU A 4 -35.32 -17.45 -21.54
C LEU A 4 -34.64 -17.50 -20.17
N HIS A 5 -34.97 -18.49 -19.34
CA HIS A 5 -34.31 -18.74 -18.07
C HIS A 5 -32.83 -19.11 -18.26
N TRP A 6 -32.53 -20.00 -19.21
CA TRP A 6 -31.14 -20.36 -19.56
C TRP A 6 -30.33 -19.16 -20.06
N LEU A 7 -30.90 -18.34 -20.97
CA LEU A 7 -30.24 -17.13 -21.48
C LEU A 7 -29.98 -16.10 -20.36
N ALA A 8 -30.93 -15.93 -19.42
CA ALA A 8 -30.74 -15.06 -18.27
C ALA A 8 -29.60 -15.55 -17.36
N TRP A 9 -29.51 -16.87 -17.10
CA TRP A 9 -28.43 -17.48 -16.33
C TRP A 9 -27.06 -17.34 -17.00
N ALA A 10 -26.98 -17.55 -18.32
CA ALA A 10 -25.74 -17.37 -19.08
C ALA A 10 -25.23 -15.91 -18.99
N ARG A 11 -26.12 -14.92 -19.16
CA ARG A 11 -25.75 -13.50 -19.04
C ARG A 11 -25.36 -13.10 -17.63
N LEU A 12 -26.02 -13.67 -16.62
CA LEU A 12 -25.65 -13.43 -15.22
C LEU A 12 -24.26 -14.01 -14.92
N ALA A 13 -23.94 -15.19 -15.45
CA ALA A 13 -22.61 -15.77 -15.35
C ALA A 13 -21.55 -14.91 -16.06
N ASP A 14 -21.85 -14.40 -17.26
CA ASP A 14 -20.95 -13.49 -17.99
C ASP A 14 -20.70 -12.19 -17.20
N PHE A 15 -21.76 -11.60 -16.63
CA PHE A 15 -21.63 -10.41 -15.79
C PHE A 15 -20.82 -10.70 -14.52
N ALA A 16 -21.09 -11.81 -13.83
CA ALA A 16 -20.34 -12.20 -12.65
C ALA A 16 -18.86 -12.44 -12.97
N ASN A 17 -18.56 -13.10 -14.10
CA ASN A 17 -17.20 -13.30 -14.58
C ASN A 17 -16.52 -11.98 -14.92
N LEU A 18 -17.22 -11.05 -15.56
CA LEU A 18 -16.70 -9.70 -15.83
C LEU A 18 -16.37 -8.96 -14.53
N VAL A 19 -17.29 -8.97 -13.55
CA VAL A 19 -17.06 -8.34 -12.24
C VAL A 19 -15.85 -8.97 -11.56
N LEU A 20 -15.76 -10.30 -11.52
CA LEU A 20 -14.63 -11.01 -10.93
C LEU A 20 -13.32 -10.65 -11.64
N TYR A 21 -13.32 -10.65 -12.97
CA TYR A 21 -12.17 -10.27 -13.78
C TYR A 21 -11.71 -8.85 -13.42
N VAL A 22 -12.63 -7.88 -13.39
CA VAL A 22 -12.32 -6.49 -13.05
C VAL A 22 -11.76 -6.38 -11.63
N VAL A 23 -12.40 -7.01 -10.65
CA VAL A 23 -11.96 -6.98 -9.23
C VAL A 23 -10.55 -7.55 -9.09
N LEU A 24 -10.27 -8.71 -9.72
CA LEU A 24 -8.95 -9.34 -9.64
C LEU A 24 -7.87 -8.50 -10.29
N HIS A 25 -8.13 -7.91 -11.46
CA HIS A 25 -7.13 -7.13 -12.19
C HIS A 25 -6.88 -5.76 -11.54
N VAL A 26 -7.93 -5.08 -11.10
CA VAL A 26 -7.79 -3.81 -10.36
C VAL A 26 -7.09 -4.06 -9.02
N GLY A 27 -7.49 -5.13 -8.31
CA GLY A 27 -6.83 -5.54 -7.07
C GLY A 27 -5.34 -5.84 -7.28
N MET A 28 -5.00 -6.62 -8.30
CA MET A 28 -3.60 -6.92 -8.65
C MET A 28 -2.83 -5.65 -8.99
N PHE A 29 -3.40 -4.76 -9.81
CA PHE A 29 -2.77 -3.50 -10.17
C PHE A 29 -2.46 -2.63 -8.94
N CYS A 30 -3.43 -2.50 -8.03
CA CYS A 30 -3.27 -1.80 -6.75
C CYS A 30 -2.13 -2.39 -5.91
N GLN A 31 -2.04 -3.72 -5.83
CA GLN A 31 -0.97 -4.36 -5.06
C GLN A 31 0.41 -4.22 -5.71
N VAL A 32 0.48 -4.25 -7.04
CA VAL A 32 1.73 -4.01 -7.78
C VAL A 32 2.21 -2.58 -7.59
N SER A 33 1.33 -1.58 -7.73
CA SER A 33 1.70 -0.18 -7.51
C SER A 33 2.14 0.06 -6.06
N HIS A 34 1.44 -0.55 -5.11
CA HIS A 34 1.78 -0.47 -3.68
C HIS A 34 3.15 -1.10 -3.38
N ALA A 35 3.44 -2.29 -3.92
CA ALA A 35 4.75 -2.93 -3.77
C ALA A 35 5.87 -2.06 -4.38
N ALA A 36 5.62 -1.44 -5.55
CA ALA A 36 6.55 -0.49 -6.16
C ALA A 36 6.77 0.77 -5.30
N ALA A 37 5.72 1.27 -4.65
CA ALA A 37 5.78 2.36 -3.68
C ALA A 37 6.58 1.99 -2.42
N HIS A 38 6.78 0.72 -2.15
CA HIS A 38 7.72 0.27 -1.12
C HIS A 38 9.15 0.02 -1.63
N GLY A 39 9.46 0.40 -2.87
CA GLY A 39 10.78 0.25 -3.48
C GLY A 39 11.00 -1.09 -4.18
N ARG A 40 9.96 -1.93 -4.33
CA ARG A 40 10.06 -3.11 -5.20
C ARG A 40 10.35 -2.62 -6.63
N TRP A 41 11.27 -3.32 -7.31
CA TRP A 41 11.73 -2.96 -8.66
C TRP A 41 12.34 -1.54 -8.77
N ALA A 42 12.96 -1.02 -7.71
CA ALA A 42 13.66 0.28 -7.75
C ALA A 42 14.75 0.40 -8.84
N SER A 43 15.23 -0.72 -9.40
CA SER A 43 16.15 -0.74 -10.55
C SER A 43 15.46 -0.57 -11.91
N SER A 44 14.13 -0.74 -11.99
CA SER A 44 13.36 -0.67 -13.23
C SER A 44 13.16 0.78 -13.68
N ARG A 45 13.53 1.06 -14.95
CA ARG A 45 13.32 2.38 -15.57
C ARG A 45 11.84 2.74 -15.70
N TRP A 46 10.98 1.76 -16.00
CA TRP A 46 9.54 1.96 -16.15
C TRP A 46 8.89 2.36 -14.83
N VAL A 47 9.24 1.68 -13.73
CA VAL A 47 8.73 2.01 -12.40
C VAL A 47 9.14 3.42 -12.00
N LYS A 48 10.40 3.80 -12.24
CA LYS A 48 10.87 5.17 -11.99
C LYS A 48 10.11 6.20 -12.83
N LEU A 49 9.83 5.90 -14.11
CA LEU A 49 9.08 6.80 -14.98
C LEU A 49 7.66 7.00 -14.46
N LEU A 50 6.95 5.91 -14.16
CA LEU A 50 5.59 5.96 -13.60
C LEU A 50 5.55 6.75 -12.29
N GLN A 51 6.53 6.55 -11.40
CA GLN A 51 6.62 7.29 -10.14
C GLN A 51 6.95 8.77 -10.32
N ARG A 52 7.83 9.10 -11.27
CA ARG A 52 8.19 10.51 -11.58
C ARG A 52 7.08 11.26 -12.30
N SER A 53 6.27 10.56 -13.10
CA SER A 53 5.11 11.12 -13.78
C SER A 53 3.89 11.34 -12.87
N GLY A 54 3.96 10.86 -11.62
CA GLY A 54 2.81 10.89 -10.71
C GLY A 54 1.72 9.86 -11.06
N LEU A 55 1.96 8.96 -12.01
CA LEU A 55 1.03 7.84 -12.28
C LEU A 55 1.07 6.79 -11.18
N TRP A 56 2.23 6.57 -10.55
CA TRP A 56 2.41 5.70 -9.38
C TRP A 56 2.97 6.46 -8.16
N VAL A 57 2.59 6.07 -6.93
CA VAL A 57 3.13 6.67 -5.70
C VAL A 57 4.62 6.35 -5.59
N SER A 58 5.42 7.39 -5.30
CA SER A 58 6.86 7.24 -5.06
C SER A 58 7.13 6.69 -3.65
N PRO A 59 8.29 6.05 -3.41
CA PRO A 59 8.61 5.55 -2.08
C PRO A 59 8.72 6.63 -1.01
N ALA A 60 9.11 7.85 -1.40
CA ALA A 60 9.15 8.97 -0.48
C ALA A 60 7.74 9.39 -0.04
N ALA A 61 6.78 9.47 -0.97
CA ALA A 61 5.40 9.85 -0.69
C ALA A 61 4.69 8.77 0.14
N HIS A 62 4.83 7.50 -0.22
CA HIS A 62 4.24 6.38 0.54
C HIS A 62 4.80 6.28 1.96
N ARG A 63 6.07 6.64 2.16
CA ARG A 63 6.67 6.67 3.51
C ARG A 63 5.93 7.63 4.44
N LEU A 64 5.39 8.73 3.95
CA LEU A 64 4.64 9.69 4.79
C LEU A 64 3.40 9.01 5.40
N HIS A 65 2.70 8.17 4.64
CA HIS A 65 1.62 7.34 5.18
C HIS A 65 2.11 6.43 6.31
N HIS A 66 3.24 5.73 6.14
CA HIS A 66 3.80 4.88 7.20
C HIS A 66 4.31 5.65 8.42
N CYS A 67 4.61 6.94 8.27
CA CYS A 67 4.94 7.82 9.38
C CYS A 67 3.69 8.28 10.14
N GLU A 68 2.59 8.54 9.44
CA GLU A 68 1.42 9.22 10.01
C GLU A 68 0.26 8.28 10.35
N LEU A 69 0.03 7.28 9.50
CA LEU A 69 -0.95 6.20 9.55
C LEU A 69 -2.44 6.63 9.54
N ASP A 70 -2.71 7.93 9.50
CA ASP A 70 -4.07 8.52 9.51
C ASP A 70 -4.43 9.30 8.24
N LYS A 71 -3.55 9.31 7.24
CA LYS A 71 -3.72 10.04 5.98
C LYS A 71 -2.90 9.42 4.85
N ASN A 72 -3.08 9.92 3.63
CA ASN A 72 -2.39 9.45 2.42
C ASN A 72 -2.68 7.97 2.08
N PHE A 73 -3.94 7.56 2.17
CA PHE A 73 -4.35 6.16 2.02
C PHE A 73 -4.27 5.61 0.58
N CYS A 74 -4.29 6.45 -0.45
CA CYS A 74 -4.32 5.99 -1.83
C CYS A 74 -2.96 5.42 -2.26
N ILE A 75 -2.96 4.15 -2.70
CA ILE A 75 -1.77 3.36 -3.05
C ILE A 75 -1.38 3.39 -4.54
N VAL A 76 -2.19 4.04 -5.40
CA VAL A 76 -1.90 4.16 -6.84
C VAL A 76 -1.13 5.44 -7.14
N ASN A 77 -1.72 6.63 -7.02
CA ASN A 77 -1.04 7.90 -7.30
C ASN A 77 -1.32 9.03 -6.29
N GLY A 78 -2.18 8.81 -5.30
CA GLY A 78 -2.51 9.82 -4.29
C GLY A 78 -3.58 10.84 -4.69
N TRP A 79 -4.11 10.83 -5.92
CA TRP A 79 -4.99 11.91 -6.43
C TRP A 79 -6.23 12.15 -5.55
N ALA A 80 -6.80 11.07 -5.02
CA ALA A 80 -8.01 11.11 -4.20
C ALA A 80 -7.74 11.28 -2.69
N ASN A 81 -6.47 11.41 -2.26
CA ASN A 81 -6.15 11.58 -0.84
C ASN A 81 -6.91 12.73 -0.16
N PRO A 82 -7.08 13.93 -0.77
CA PRO A 82 -7.84 15.00 -0.12
C PRO A 82 -9.29 14.61 0.24
N LEU A 83 -9.92 13.79 -0.61
CA LEU A 83 -11.26 13.26 -0.37
C LEU A 83 -11.22 12.12 0.67
N VAL A 84 -10.35 11.13 0.47
CA VAL A 84 -10.28 9.94 1.33
C VAL A 84 -9.86 10.31 2.75
N ASP A 85 -8.88 11.18 2.92
CA ASP A 85 -8.42 11.66 4.23
C ASP A 85 -9.53 12.44 4.96
N ARG A 86 -10.37 13.19 4.21
CA ARG A 86 -11.53 13.86 4.79
C ARG A 86 -12.55 12.85 5.27
N LEU A 87 -12.91 11.88 4.43
CA LEU A 87 -13.85 10.81 4.78
C LEU A 87 -13.37 10.00 5.97
N PHE A 88 -12.08 9.68 6.04
CA PHE A 88 -11.49 8.97 7.19
C PHE A 88 -11.67 9.77 8.48
N ARG A 89 -11.33 11.06 8.48
CA ARG A 89 -11.48 11.92 9.67
C ARG A 89 -12.93 12.08 10.11
N THR A 90 -13.86 12.16 9.18
CA THR A 90 -15.28 12.40 9.50
C THR A 90 -16.07 11.14 9.80
N LEU A 91 -15.69 9.99 9.22
CA LEU A 91 -16.48 8.76 9.26
C LEU A 91 -15.78 7.60 9.98
N VAL A 92 -14.46 7.59 10.10
CA VAL A 92 -13.74 6.40 10.61
C VAL A 92 -13.00 6.70 11.89
N ALA A 93 -12.31 7.83 11.99
CA ALA A 93 -11.38 8.14 13.08
C ALA A 93 -12.00 7.99 14.48
N HIS A 94 -13.23 8.45 14.69
CA HIS A 94 -13.95 8.37 15.97
C HIS A 94 -14.53 6.99 16.28
N ARG A 95 -14.49 6.05 15.34
CA ARG A 95 -14.98 4.67 15.48
C ARG A 95 -13.85 3.66 15.70
N LEU A 96 -12.61 4.11 15.68
CA LEU A 96 -11.46 3.24 15.91
C LEU A 96 -11.42 2.80 17.38
N PRO A 97 -11.20 1.50 17.66
CA PRO A 97 -10.92 1.06 19.02
C PRO A 97 -9.60 1.68 19.50
N PRO A 98 -9.40 1.85 20.82
CA PRO A 98 -8.18 2.44 21.38
C PRO A 98 -6.88 1.77 20.89
N SER A 99 -6.94 0.46 20.62
CA SER A 99 -5.82 -0.35 20.10
C SER A 99 -5.45 -0.08 18.64
N MET A 100 -6.30 0.62 17.87
CA MET A 100 -6.09 0.90 16.45
C MET A 100 -5.96 2.39 16.15
N THR A 101 -5.74 3.23 17.17
CA THR A 101 -5.46 4.65 16.92
C THR A 101 -4.15 4.80 16.15
N PRO A 102 -4.01 5.84 15.31
CA PRO A 102 -2.78 6.10 14.55
C PRO A 102 -1.54 6.22 15.44
N ALA A 103 -1.68 6.76 16.65
CA ALA A 103 -0.61 6.86 17.63
C ALA A 103 -0.12 5.47 18.07
N VAL A 104 -1.04 4.58 18.48
CA VAL A 104 -0.71 3.21 18.88
C VAL A 104 -0.12 2.42 17.73
N GLN A 105 -0.70 2.52 16.53
CA GLN A 105 -0.16 1.82 15.35
C GLN A 105 1.24 2.30 14.99
N ARG A 106 1.54 3.59 15.16
CA ARG A 106 2.87 4.16 14.92
C ARG A 106 3.88 3.63 15.93
N GLU A 107 3.53 3.57 17.20
CA GLU A 107 4.39 2.99 18.25
C GLU A 107 4.70 1.52 17.96
N VAL A 108 3.68 0.72 17.61
CA VAL A 108 3.86 -0.68 17.22
C VAL A 108 4.75 -0.80 15.99
N TYR A 109 4.57 0.05 14.98
CA TYR A 109 5.42 0.07 13.79
C TYR A 109 6.88 0.39 14.12
N ILE A 110 7.14 1.44 14.92
CA ILE A 110 8.49 1.82 15.36
C ILE A 110 9.13 0.70 16.17
N ALA A 111 8.42 0.14 17.15
CA ALA A 111 8.90 -0.96 17.99
C ALA A 111 9.24 -2.20 17.15
N ARG A 112 8.38 -2.57 16.20
CA ARG A 112 8.65 -3.69 15.27
C ARG A 112 9.86 -3.42 14.38
N ARG A 113 10.06 -2.19 13.91
CA ARG A 113 11.26 -1.84 13.13
C ARG A 113 12.53 -1.91 13.94
N ALA A 114 12.51 -1.41 15.17
CA ALA A 114 13.65 -1.49 16.09
C ALA A 114 14.01 -2.94 16.41
N ALA A 115 13.01 -3.77 16.75
CA ALA A 115 13.21 -5.17 17.12
C ALA A 115 13.72 -6.04 15.98
N ASN A 116 13.32 -5.76 14.73
CA ASN A 116 13.70 -6.62 13.60
C ASN A 116 14.95 -6.14 12.85
N ALA A 117 15.51 -4.95 13.14
CA ALA A 117 16.55 -4.30 12.33
C ALA A 117 16.21 -4.23 10.82
N VAL A 118 14.93 -4.37 10.44
CA VAL A 118 14.51 -4.44 9.04
C VAL A 118 14.30 -3.02 8.52
N GLU A 119 15.09 -2.66 7.51
CA GLU A 119 15.00 -1.38 6.82
C GLU A 119 13.71 -1.23 5.97
N ALA A 120 12.97 -2.32 5.76
CA ALA A 120 11.85 -2.44 4.82
C ALA A 120 10.55 -3.11 5.40
N PRO A 121 9.37 -2.91 4.78
CA PRO A 121 8.04 -3.13 5.38
C PRO A 121 7.60 -4.61 5.53
N PRO A 122 6.56 -4.89 6.34
CA PRO A 122 6.29 -6.22 6.93
C PRO A 122 5.82 -7.33 5.97
N TYR A 123 5.52 -7.03 4.69
CA TYR A 123 5.07 -8.05 3.74
C TYR A 123 6.19 -8.98 3.24
N HIS A 124 7.43 -8.79 3.72
CA HIS A 124 8.56 -9.66 3.41
C HIS A 124 8.42 -11.11 3.91
N GLY A 125 7.46 -11.38 4.81
CA GLY A 125 7.23 -12.71 5.39
C GLY A 125 6.15 -13.56 4.71
N LEU A 126 5.36 -13.03 3.77
CA LEU A 126 4.21 -13.74 3.20
C LEU A 126 4.58 -14.73 2.09
N VAL A 127 5.77 -14.62 1.51
CA VAL A 127 6.24 -15.50 0.43
C VAL A 127 7.47 -16.27 0.90
N PRO A 128 7.42 -17.61 1.01
CA PRO A 128 8.57 -18.43 1.34
C PRO A 128 9.80 -18.09 0.46
N GLY A 129 10.98 -18.02 1.06
CA GLY A 129 12.25 -17.70 0.37
C GLY A 129 12.43 -16.22 -0.03
N TYR A 130 11.47 -15.32 0.25
CA TYR A 130 11.62 -13.90 -0.10
C TYR A 130 12.68 -13.18 0.76
N ARG A 131 12.87 -13.61 2.01
CA ARG A 131 13.92 -13.10 2.92
C ARG A 131 15.33 -13.34 2.39
N GLU A 132 15.61 -14.49 1.78
CA GLU A 132 16.93 -14.81 1.21
C GLU A 132 17.28 -13.89 0.03
N ARG A 133 16.30 -13.59 -0.83
CA ARG A 133 16.47 -12.68 -1.98
C ARG A 133 16.80 -11.23 -1.61
N LEU A 134 16.51 -10.81 -0.37
CA LEU A 134 16.75 -9.43 0.09
C LEU A 134 18.13 -9.25 0.72
N ARG A 135 18.71 -10.32 1.30
CA ARG A 135 20.07 -10.27 1.88
C ARG A 135 21.12 -9.87 0.85
N HIS A 136 20.90 -10.20 -0.42
CA HIS A 136 21.77 -9.81 -1.53
C HIS A 136 21.59 -8.35 -2.00
N ARG A 137 20.64 -7.57 -1.46
CA ARG A 137 20.22 -6.27 -2.04
C ARG A 137 20.28 -5.05 -1.11
N GLN A 138 20.55 -5.22 0.19
CA GLN A 138 20.46 -4.15 1.20
C GLN A 138 21.81 -3.46 1.49
N SER A 139 22.41 -2.78 0.50
CA SER A 139 23.55 -1.88 0.74
C SER A 139 23.19 -0.39 0.74
N SER A 140 21.90 0.00 0.66
CA SER A 140 21.56 1.43 0.70
C SER A 140 20.10 1.74 1.11
N SER A 141 19.85 2.21 2.35
CA SER A 141 18.83 3.26 2.58
C SER A 141 18.86 3.88 3.98
N ARG A 142 19.12 5.19 4.07
CA ARG A 142 19.14 5.96 5.33
C ARG A 142 17.77 6.06 6.03
N SER A 143 17.85 6.15 7.36
CA SER A 143 16.81 5.96 8.38
C SER A 143 15.72 7.05 8.48
N CYS A 144 14.51 6.61 8.87
CA CYS A 144 13.37 7.44 9.27
C CYS A 144 13.51 8.01 10.71
N LEU A 145 14.60 7.69 11.40
CA LEU A 145 14.94 8.14 12.76
C LEU A 145 15.74 9.45 12.78
N ALA A 146 15.71 10.25 11.70
CA ALA A 146 16.32 11.58 11.73
C ALA A 146 15.50 12.47 12.67
N ARG A 147 15.85 12.43 13.96
CA ARG A 147 15.46 13.39 14.99
C ARG A 147 15.65 14.79 14.40
N PRO A 148 14.71 15.74 14.56
CA PRO A 148 14.99 17.13 14.19
C PRO A 148 16.27 17.54 14.92
N ARG A 149 17.26 18.05 14.17
CA ARG A 149 18.43 18.69 14.77
C ARG A 149 17.90 19.81 15.65
N ALA A 150 18.12 19.71 16.96
CA ALA A 150 18.09 20.88 17.82
C ALA A 150 19.23 21.81 17.33
N GLY A 151 18.87 22.82 16.52
CA GLY A 151 19.65 24.04 16.35
C GLY A 151 18.99 25.08 17.24
N ARG A 152 19.64 25.46 18.35
CA ARG A 152 20.61 26.56 18.46
C ARG A 152 19.96 27.90 18.20
#